data_AF-A0A7X5QB66-F1
#
_entry.id   AF-A0A7X5QB66-F1
#
_cell.length_a   1.000
_cell.length_b   1.000
_cell.length_c   1.000
_cell.angle_alpha   90.00
_cell.angle_beta   90.00
_cell.angle_gamma   90.00
#
_symmetry.space_group_name_H-M   'P 1'
#
loop_
_entity.id
_entity.type
_entity.pdbx_description
1 polymer ?
#
loop_
_entity_poly.entity_id
_entity_poly.type
_entity_poly.pdbx_seq_one_letter_code
_entity_poly.pdbx_strand_id
1 'polypeptide(L)'
;MRCIMVSRTMTVDTGEELCGFVESLVESGYYKTNSEVVREGLRLLQEKQAESKLEALRQLIDEGDNSGEVIAWDLNTFLTRMKNKTHNVQ
;
A
#
# COMPACT_ATOMS: atom_id res chain seq x y z
N MET A 1 5.36 -13.79 -11.29
CA MET A 1 5.48 -12.70 -12.28
C MET A 1 6.96 -12.32 -12.37
N ARG A 2 7.64 -12.64 -13.47
CA ARG A 2 9.08 -12.34 -13.62
C ARG A 2 9.19 -10.94 -14.22
N CYS A 3 9.76 -9.99 -13.48
CA CYS A 3 10.08 -8.67 -14.03
C CYS A 3 11.22 -8.86 -15.03
N ILE A 4 10.95 -8.63 -16.32
CA ILE A 4 11.97 -8.65 -17.37
C ILE A 4 12.85 -7.42 -17.15
N MET A 5 14.14 -7.67 -16.89
CA MET A 5 15.19 -6.65 -16.75
C MET A 5 15.47 -5.99 -18.11
N VAL A 6 14.55 -5.16 -18.59
CA VAL A 6 14.78 -4.24 -19.71
C VAL A 6 14.49 -2.84 -19.21
N SER A 7 15.45 -1.94 -19.44
CA SER A 7 15.30 -0.50 -19.27
C SER A 7 14.19 0.01 -20.20
N ARG A 8 12.96 0.04 -19.69
CA ARG A 8 11.79 0.63 -20.36
C ARG A 8 11.75 2.11 -20.03
N THR A 9 11.79 2.96 -21.05
CA THR A 9 11.57 4.40 -20.89
C THR A 9 10.10 4.66 -20.57
N MET A 10 9.85 5.40 -19.50
CA MET A 10 8.52 5.84 -19.09
C MET A 10 8.54 7.37 -19.03
N THR A 11 7.65 8.01 -19.77
CA THR A 11 7.43 9.46 -19.67
C THR A 11 6.45 9.71 -18.54
N VAL A 12 6.81 10.57 -17.60
CA VAL A 12 6.02 10.88 -16.42
C VAL A 12 6.00 12.40 -16.26
N ASP A 13 4.82 12.97 -16.02
CA ASP A 13 4.70 14.35 -15.60
C ASP A 13 4.69 14.41 -14.07
N THR A 14 5.58 15.23 -13.51
CA THR A 14 5.78 15.34 -12.05
C THR A 14 5.47 16.74 -11.53
N GLY A 15 5.12 17.69 -12.41
CA GLY A 15 4.92 19.09 -12.02
C GLY A 15 6.21 19.84 -11.70
N GLU A 16 6.11 21.16 -11.56
CA GLU A 16 7.25 22.08 -11.47
C GLU A 16 8.05 21.92 -10.17
N GLU A 17 7.39 21.75 -9.02
CA GLU A 17 8.07 21.62 -7.72
C GLU A 17 8.97 20.38 -7.64
N LEU A 18 8.46 19.22 -8.07
CA LEU A 18 9.23 17.98 -8.08
C LEU A 18 10.33 18.01 -9.15
N CYS A 19 10.10 18.67 -10.28
CA CYS A 19 11.12 18.85 -11.31
C CYS A 19 12.31 19.63 -10.76
N GLY A 20 12.08 20.79 -10.13
CA GLY A 20 13.13 21.60 -9.51
C GLY A 20 13.84 20.87 -8.37
N PHE A 21 13.12 20.09 -7.57
CA PHE A 21 13.73 19.24 -6.54
C PHE A 21 14.67 18.19 -7.14
N VAL A 22 14.23 17.47 -8.18
CA VAL A 22 15.06 16.46 -8.87
C VAL A 22 16.29 17.08 -9.51
N GLU A 23 16.15 18.25 -10.15
CA GLU A 23 17.28 18.99 -10.73
C GLU A 23 18.30 19.38 -9.66
N SER A 24 17.85 19.91 -8.51
CA SER A 24 18.74 20.26 -7.40
C SER A 24 19.54 19.05 -6.86
N LEU A 25 18.93 17.86 -6.87
CA LEU A 25 19.57 16.62 -6.45
C LEU A 25 20.60 16.12 -7.47
N VAL A 26 20.38 16.36 -8.77
CA VAL A 26 21.37 16.05 -9.80
C VAL A 26 22.52 17.06 -9.76
N GLU A 27 22.23 18.35 -9.57
CA GLU A 27 23.25 19.41 -9.41
C GLU A 27 24.16 19.18 -8.20
N SER A 28 23.61 18.64 -7.11
CA SER A 28 24.38 18.28 -5.92
C SER A 28 25.42 17.15 -6.15
N GLY A 29 25.35 16.48 -7.31
CA GLY A 29 26.31 15.45 -7.74
C GLY A 29 26.08 14.06 -7.15
N TYR A 30 25.08 13.88 -6.27
CA TYR A 30 24.72 12.57 -5.72
C TYR A 30 24.07 11.64 -6.76
N TYR A 31 23.45 12.21 -7.80
CA TYR A 31 22.77 11.46 -8.86
C TYR A 31 23.25 11.89 -10.24
N LYS A 32 23.37 10.95 -11.17
CA LYS A 32 23.86 11.23 -12.52
C LYS A 32 22.75 11.61 -13.49
N THR A 33 21.51 11.19 -13.21
CA THR A 33 20.35 11.43 -14.08
C THR A 33 19.07 11.58 -13.26
N ASN A 34 18.11 12.36 -13.78
CA ASN A 34 16.78 12.52 -13.17
C ASN A 34 16.09 11.15 -12.97
N SER A 35 16.23 10.24 -13.95
CA SER A 35 15.69 8.88 -13.88
C SER A 35 16.26 8.05 -12.73
N GLU A 36 17.46 8.35 -12.25
CA GLU A 36 18.07 7.68 -11.09
C GLU A 36 17.41 8.14 -9.78
N VAL A 37 17.21 9.46 -9.64
CA VAL A 37 16.48 10.06 -8.51
C VAL A 37 15.08 9.47 -8.41
N VAL A 38 14.36 9.41 -9.54
CA VAL A 38 12.99 8.88 -9.58
C VAL A 38 12.94 7.40 -9.18
N ARG A 39 13.92 6.59 -9.61
CA ARG A 39 13.98 5.17 -9.23
C ARG A 39 14.23 4.98 -7.74
N GLU A 40 15.16 5.72 -7.16
CA GLU A 40 15.41 5.67 -5.71
C GLU A 40 14.20 6.18 -4.90
N GLY A 41 13.56 7.25 -5.34
CA GLY A 41 12.32 7.75 -4.73
C GLY A 41 11.20 6.69 -4.74
N LEU A 42 11.02 5.98 -5.85
CA LEU A 42 10.04 4.90 -5.95
C LEU A 42 10.41 3.68 -5.09
N ARG A 43 11.70 3.37 -4.94
CA ARG A 43 12.18 2.29 -4.07
C ARG A 43 11.84 2.59 -2.60
N LEU A 44 12.14 3.81 -2.14
CA LEU A 44 11.79 4.26 -0.79
C LEU A 44 10.27 4.26 -0.56
N LEU A 45 9.49 4.68 -1.56
CA LEU A 45 8.03 4.63 -1.47
C LEU A 45 7.53 3.18 -1.35
N GLN A 46 8.12 2.26 -2.11
CA GLN A 46 7.77 0.83 -2.03
C GLN A 46 8.07 0.26 -0.65
N GLU A 47 9.22 0.58 -0.06
CA GLU A 47 9.60 0.16 1.29
C GLU A 47 8.61 0.68 2.33
N LYS A 48 8.30 1.98 2.31
CA LYS A 48 7.29 2.59 3.21
C LYS A 48 5.91 1.95 3.08
N GLN A 49 5.47 1.65 1.85
CA GLN A 49 4.19 0.98 1.62
C GLN A 49 4.19 -0.46 2.15
N ALA A 50 5.32 -1.16 2.08
CA ALA A 50 5.43 -2.51 2.63
C ALA A 50 5.34 -2.50 4.16
N GLU A 51 6.02 -1.56 4.81
CA GLU A 51 5.98 -1.37 6.26
C GLU A 51 4.58 -0.99 6.74
N SER A 52 3.92 -0.04 6.07
CA SER A 52 2.57 0.42 6.45
C SER A 52 1.53 -0.70 6.38
N LYS A 53 1.63 -1.61 5.40
CA LYS A 53 0.70 -2.75 5.29
C LYS A 53 0.87 -3.75 6.42
N LEU A 54 2.10 -3.97 6.89
CA LEU A 54 2.36 -4.83 8.04
C LEU A 54 1.80 -4.21 9.32
N GLU A 55 1.95 -2.90 9.50
CA GLU A 55 1.39 -2.20 10.65
C GLU A 55 -0.14 -2.22 10.65
N ALA A 56 -0.76 -1.99 9.49
CA ALA A 56 -2.21 -2.11 9.34
C ALA A 56 -2.69 -3.53 9.67
N LEU A 57 -1.95 -4.56 9.25
CA LEU A 57 -2.30 -5.95 9.57
C LEU A 57 -2.18 -6.24 11.08
N ARG A 58 -1.15 -5.71 11.74
CA ARG A 58 -0.99 -5.84 13.20
C ARG A 58 -2.16 -5.18 13.94
N GLN A 59 -2.53 -3.97 13.54
CA GLN A 59 -3.68 -3.28 14.13
C GLN A 59 -4.98 -4.06 13.97
N LEU A 60 -5.22 -4.68 12.81
CA LEU A 60 -6.41 -5.52 12.60
C LEU A 60 -6.42 -6.79 13.45
N ILE A 61 -5.24 -7.37 13.72
CA ILE A 61 -5.12 -8.51 14.63
C ILE A 61 -5.41 -8.06 16.06
N ASP A 62 -4.80 -6.95 16.50
CA ASP A 62 -5.02 -6.39 17.83
C ASP A 62 -6.48 -5.99 18.05
N GLU A 63 -7.14 -5.41 17.03
CA GLU A 63 -8.57 -5.12 17.06
C GLU A 63 -9.39 -6.41 17.19
N GLY A 64 -9.02 -7.47 16.46
CA GLY A 64 -9.63 -8.79 16.56
C GLY A 64 -9.48 -9.43 17.94
N ASP A 65 -8.28 -9.40 18.51
CA ASP A 65 -7.97 -9.94 19.83
C ASP A 65 -8.69 -9.17 20.95
N ASN A 66 -8.84 -7.85 20.78
CA ASN A 66 -9.59 -7.00 21.72
C ASN A 66 -11.10 -7.00 21.47
N SER A 67 -11.61 -7.66 20.42
CA SER A 67 -13.03 -7.63 20.04
C SER A 67 -13.96 -8.40 20.99
N GLY A 68 -13.40 -9.12 21.95
CA GLY A 68 -14.13 -9.79 23.03
C GLY A 68 -13.82 -11.28 23.14
N GLU A 69 -14.64 -12.00 23.89
CA GLU A 69 -14.43 -13.44 24.10
C GLU A 69 -14.70 -14.26 22.84
N VAL A 70 -13.90 -15.31 22.65
CA VAL A 70 -14.05 -16.24 21.53
C VAL A 70 -15.31 -17.08 21.75
N ILE A 71 -16.32 -16.85 20.91
CA ILE A 71 -17.58 -17.60 20.93
C ILE A 71 -17.47 -18.78 19.96
N ALA A 72 -18.05 -19.93 20.33
CA ALA A 72 -18.18 -21.07 19.43
C ALA A 72 -18.95 -20.65 18.15
N TRP A 73 -18.28 -20.76 17.00
CA TRP A 73 -18.83 -20.35 15.72
C TRP A 73 -19.52 -21.52 15.03
N ASP A 74 -20.81 -21.36 14.72
CA ASP A 74 -21.59 -22.32 13.92
C ASP A 74 -22.07 -21.67 12.61
N LEU A 75 -21.84 -22.37 11.51
CA LEU A 75 -22.12 -21.88 10.17
C LEU A 75 -23.62 -21.68 9.92
N ASN A 76 -24.47 -22.60 10.40
CA ASN A 76 -25.90 -22.62 10.08
C ASN A 76 -26.65 -21.49 10.80
N THR A 77 -26.29 -21.23 12.06
CA THR A 77 -26.80 -20.11 12.86
C THR A 77 -26.37 -18.76 12.29
N PHE A 78 -25.12 -18.63 11.81
CA PHE A 78 -24.63 -17.43 11.14
C PHE A 78 -25.40 -17.12 9.85
N LEU A 79 -25.60 -18.13 8.98
CA LEU A 79 -26.33 -17.94 7.72
C LEU A 79 -27.80 -17.57 7.95
N THR A 80 -28.45 -18.17 8.95
CA THR A 80 -29.81 -17.81 9.34
C THR A 80 -29.89 -16.36 9.84
N ARG A 81 -28.93 -15.94 10.67
CA ARG A 81 -28.81 -14.54 11.14
C ARG A 81 -28.65 -13.55 9.99
N MET A 82 -27.75 -13.81 9.04
CA MET A 82 -27.50 -12.91 7.90
C MET A 82 -28.71 -12.81 6.97
N LYS A 83 -29.38 -13.94 6.65
CA LYS A 83 -30.60 -13.95 5.83
C LYS A 83 -31.72 -13.12 6.46
N ASN A 84 -31.92 -13.24 7.77
CA ASN A 84 -32.93 -12.46 8.49
C ASN A 84 -32.58 -10.96 8.53
N LYS A 85 -31.30 -10.62 8.63
CA LYS A 85 -30.82 -9.23 8.63
C LYS A 85 -31.08 -8.54 7.28
N THR A 86 -30.97 -9.26 6.17
CA THR A 86 -31.29 -8.74 4.82
C THR A 86 -32.79 -8.60 4.59
N HIS A 87 -33.64 -9.42 5.25
CA HIS A 87 -35.09 -9.38 5.09
C HIS A 87 -35.78 -8.29 5.94
N ASN A 88 -35.12 -7.80 6.99
CA ASN A 88 -35.63 -6.75 7.89
C ASN A 88 -35.16 -5.32 7.51
N VAL A 89 -34.70 -5.12 6.27
CA VAL A 89 -34.38 -3.80 5.68
C VAL A 89 -35.42 -3.45 4.61
N GLN A 90 -36.68 -3.85 4.83
CA GLN A 90 -37.85 -3.34 4.11
C GLN A 90 -38.74 -2.56 5.06
#